data_AF-A0A522WHS3-F1
#
_entry.id   AF-A0A522WHS3-F1
#
_cell.length_a   1.000
_cell.length_b   1.000
_cell.length_c   1.000
_cell.angle_alpha   90.00
_cell.angle_beta   90.00
_cell.angle_gamma   90.00
#
_symmetry.space_group_name_H-M   'P 1'
#
loop_
_entity.id
_entity.type
_entity.pdbx_description
1 polymer ?
#
loop_
_entity_poly.entity_id
_entity_poly.type
_entity_poly.pdbx_seq_one_letter_code
_entity_poly.pdbx_strand_id
1 'polypeptide(L)'
;PKDSALLKSDPNLIYADGIARYLGMLSVPYGAALVFALLAFSTFVYDTLDVCTRLARYIFQELTGWHSRRGSVLAGLISVFVPFVFLMASKEKGYMAAWPVFGASNQLLASLILLGISVWLIHLGRRPWYTIAPMVFMFAVTMWSLVTMIIPFMKSLPGVARGVSFAADTILAAVCGILLLVLSLALILEATRVLRLQKAGPQ
;
A
#
# COMPACT_ATOMS: atom_id res chain seq x y z
N PRO A 1 -2.39 8.04 29.17
CA PRO A 1 -1.33 7.37 29.97
C PRO A 1 -0.76 6.18 29.18
N LYS A 2 0.57 6.08 29.04
CA LYS A 2 1.23 5.03 28.23
C LYS A 2 1.04 3.60 28.78
N ASP A 3 0.58 3.47 30.03
CA ASP A 3 0.42 2.18 30.73
C ASP A 3 -1.04 1.77 31.00
N SER A 4 -2.03 2.42 30.38
CA SER A 4 -3.44 2.06 30.59
C SER A 4 -3.78 0.68 29.99
N ALA A 5 -4.52 -0.15 30.73
CA ALA A 5 -4.96 -1.48 30.29
C ALA A 5 -5.69 -1.48 28.93
N LEU A 6 -6.34 -0.37 28.56
CA LEU A 6 -6.93 -0.16 27.25
C LEU A 6 -5.92 -0.21 26.10
N LEU A 7 -4.70 0.31 26.26
CA LEU A 7 -3.69 0.28 25.19
C LEU A 7 -3.11 -1.13 24.92
N LYS A 8 -3.45 -2.10 25.78
CA LYS A 8 -3.13 -3.52 25.61
C LYS A 8 -4.31 -4.31 25.03
N SER A 9 -5.49 -3.69 24.89
CA SER A 9 -6.68 -4.31 24.30
C SER A 9 -6.68 -4.18 22.78
N ASP A 10 -7.59 -4.90 22.11
CA ASP A 10 -7.68 -4.91 20.65
C ASP A 10 -7.93 -3.49 20.08
N PRO A 11 -7.34 -3.14 18.92
CA PRO A 11 -7.46 -1.79 18.35
C PRO A 11 -8.91 -1.31 18.14
N ASN A 12 -9.82 -2.22 17.81
CA ASN A 12 -11.26 -1.93 17.67
C ASN A 12 -11.89 -1.50 19.00
N LEU A 13 -11.51 -2.11 20.12
CA LEU A 13 -11.98 -1.75 21.46
C LEU A 13 -11.42 -0.41 21.91
N ILE A 14 -10.14 -0.12 21.59
CA ILE A 14 -9.54 1.19 21.87
C ILE A 14 -10.30 2.30 21.14
N TYR A 15 -10.61 2.08 19.86
CA TYR A 15 -11.37 3.02 19.04
C TYR A 15 -12.79 3.22 19.60
N ALA A 16 -13.50 2.12 19.86
CA ALA A 16 -14.88 2.15 20.33
C ALA A 16 -15.01 2.77 21.73
N ASP A 17 -14.09 2.46 22.65
CA ASP A 17 -14.05 3.07 23.99
C ASP A 17 -13.78 4.58 23.91
N GLY A 18 -12.88 5.01 23.03
CA GLY A 18 -12.61 6.43 22.79
C GLY A 18 -13.86 7.19 22.35
N ILE A 19 -14.59 6.66 21.36
CA ILE A 19 -15.85 7.24 20.89
C ILE A 19 -16.92 7.20 21.98
N ALA A 20 -17.05 6.07 22.69
CA ALA A 20 -18.05 5.92 23.74
C ALA A 20 -17.85 6.92 24.89
N ARG A 21 -16.60 7.17 25.31
CA ARG A 21 -16.27 8.20 26.30
C ARG A 21 -16.57 9.61 25.82
N TYR A 22 -16.29 9.89 24.55
CA TYR A 22 -16.59 11.20 23.96
C TYR A 22 -18.09 11.46 23.88
N LEU A 23 -18.87 10.47 23.41
CA LEU A 23 -20.32 10.55 23.38
C LEU A 23 -20.95 10.58 24.78
N GLY A 24 -20.29 10.00 25.78
CA GLY A 24 -20.66 10.14 27.19
C GLY A 24 -20.64 11.60 27.68
N MET A 25 -19.76 12.46 27.13
CA MET A 25 -19.78 13.91 27.43
C MET A 25 -21.04 14.59 26.89
N LEU A 26 -21.64 14.03 25.83
CA LEU A 26 -22.91 14.48 25.25
C LEU A 26 -24.13 13.78 25.88
N SER A 27 -23.97 13.17 27.05
CA SER A 27 -25.03 12.47 27.79
C SER A 27 -25.59 11.21 27.10
N VAL A 28 -24.85 10.63 26.15
CA VAL A 28 -25.21 9.35 25.53
C VAL A 28 -24.79 8.19 26.45
N PRO A 29 -25.66 7.19 26.69
CA PRO A 29 -25.29 6.01 27.47
C PRO A 29 -24.10 5.26 26.86
N TYR A 30 -23.08 4.98 27.67
CA TYR A 30 -21.83 4.35 27.24
C TYR A 30 -22.04 3.03 26.48
N GLY A 31 -22.95 2.17 26.96
CA GLY A 31 -23.25 0.89 26.31
C GLY A 31 -23.79 1.04 24.88
N ALA A 32 -24.68 2.01 24.66
CA ALA A 32 -25.21 2.30 23.33
C ALA A 32 -24.13 2.90 22.41
N ALA A 33 -23.33 3.82 22.95
CA ALA A 33 -22.25 4.46 22.23
C ALA A 33 -21.13 3.48 21.80
N LEU A 34 -20.80 2.52 22.67
CA LEU A 34 -19.79 1.49 22.39
C LEU A 34 -20.25 0.53 21.29
N VAL A 35 -21.48 0.02 21.36
CA VAL A 35 -22.03 -0.86 20.32
C VAL A 35 -22.13 -0.13 18.99
N PHE A 36 -22.59 1.13 19.00
CA PHE A 36 -22.63 1.97 17.81
C PHE A 36 -21.23 2.16 17.19
N ALA A 37 -20.23 2.49 17.99
CA ALA A 37 -18.87 2.70 17.51
C ALA A 37 -18.24 1.42 16.95
N LEU A 38 -18.49 0.26 17.58
CA LEU A 38 -18.05 -1.04 17.05
C LEU A 38 -18.71 -1.37 15.71
N LEU A 39 -20.02 -1.15 15.60
CA LEU A 39 -20.76 -1.36 14.34
C LEU A 39 -20.23 -0.43 13.25
N ALA A 40 -20.07 0.87 13.54
CA ALA A 40 -19.53 1.83 12.59
C ALA A 40 -18.13 1.48 12.12
N PHE A 41 -17.24 1.04 13.03
CA PHE A 41 -15.90 0.57 12.69
C PHE A 41 -15.95 -0.66 11.79
N SER A 42 -16.73 -1.68 12.15
CA SER A 42 -16.89 -2.89 11.36
C SER A 42 -17.43 -2.60 9.96
N THR A 43 -18.47 -1.77 9.84
CA THR A 43 -19.04 -1.36 8.55
C THR A 43 -18.01 -0.63 7.70
N PHE A 44 -17.28 0.33 8.28
CA PHE A 44 -16.21 1.05 7.57
C PHE A 44 -15.14 0.10 7.01
N VAL A 45 -14.72 -0.89 7.81
CA VAL A 45 -13.74 -1.89 7.38
C VAL A 45 -14.29 -2.75 6.24
N TYR A 46 -15.55 -3.20 6.34
CA TYR A 46 -16.18 -3.99 5.28
C TYR A 46 -16.37 -3.21 3.98
N ASP A 47 -16.83 -1.96 4.06
CA ASP A 47 -17.00 -1.10 2.89
C ASP A 47 -15.65 -0.84 2.19
N THR A 48 -14.60 -0.59 2.98
CA THR A 48 -13.25 -0.40 2.45
C THR A 48 -12.72 -1.68 1.79
N LEU A 49 -12.95 -2.84 2.41
CA LEU A 49 -12.52 -4.13 1.87
C LEU A 49 -13.25 -4.45 0.56
N ASP A 50 -14.57 -4.20 0.49
CA ASP A 50 -15.35 -4.41 -0.73
C ASP A 50 -14.85 -3.52 -1.88
N VAL A 51 -14.62 -2.22 -1.61
CA VAL A 51 -14.07 -1.30 -2.61
C VAL A 51 -12.67 -1.73 -3.07
N CYS A 52 -11.78 -2.11 -2.14
CA CYS A 52 -10.42 -2.54 -2.46
C CYS A 52 -10.39 -3.83 -3.29
N THR A 53 -11.16 -4.85 -2.92
CA THR A 53 -11.21 -6.13 -3.66
C THR A 53 -11.82 -5.96 -5.04
N ARG A 54 -12.81 -5.07 -5.17
CA ARG A 54 -13.41 -4.69 -6.46
C ARG A 54 -12.41 -3.97 -7.36
N LEU A 55 -11.68 -2.99 -6.83
CA LEU A 55 -10.65 -2.24 -7.55
C LEU A 55 -9.50 -3.17 -8.00
N ALA A 56 -9.03 -4.04 -7.10
CA ALA A 56 -8.00 -5.03 -7.42
C ALA A 56 -8.45 -5.93 -8.58
N ARG A 57 -9.70 -6.41 -8.56
CA ARG A 57 -10.25 -7.20 -9.66
C ARG A 57 -10.23 -6.43 -10.99
N TYR A 58 -10.61 -5.16 -10.99
CA TYR A 58 -10.58 -4.34 -12.21
C TYR A 58 -9.15 -4.15 -12.74
N ILE A 59 -8.19 -3.88 -11.85
CA ILE A 59 -6.77 -3.77 -12.23
C ILE A 59 -6.27 -5.10 -12.83
N PHE A 60 -6.60 -6.24 -12.21
CA PHE A 60 -6.22 -7.55 -12.74
C PHE A 60 -6.85 -7.84 -14.11
N GLN A 61 -8.12 -7.49 -14.30
CA GLN A 61 -8.79 -7.64 -15.61
C GLN A 61 -8.10 -6.81 -16.68
N GLU A 62 -7.73 -5.57 -16.36
CA GLU A 62 -7.03 -4.66 -17.28
C GLU A 62 -5.65 -5.21 -17.64
N LEU A 63 -4.86 -5.65 -16.65
CA LEU A 63 -3.51 -6.18 -16.87
C LEU A 63 -3.49 -7.51 -17.65
N THR A 64 -4.54 -8.32 -17.54
CA THR A 64 -4.62 -9.64 -18.19
C THR A 64 -5.43 -9.65 -19.48
N GLY A 65 -6.17 -8.58 -19.77
CA GLY A 65 -7.14 -8.53 -20.88
C GLY A 65 -8.32 -9.50 -20.72
N TRP A 66 -8.57 -10.00 -19.50
CA TRP A 66 -9.57 -11.02 -19.26
C TRP A 66 -10.98 -10.45 -19.08
N HIS A 67 -11.70 -10.26 -20.18
CA HIS A 67 -13.07 -9.74 -20.18
C HIS A 67 -14.18 -10.81 -20.11
N SER A 68 -13.83 -12.10 -20.20
CA SER A 68 -14.80 -13.20 -20.10
C SER A 68 -15.35 -13.36 -18.68
N ARG A 69 -16.60 -13.85 -18.53
CA ARG A 69 -17.23 -14.14 -17.22
C ARG A 69 -16.36 -15.06 -16.35
N ARG A 70 -15.68 -16.05 -16.95
CA ARG A 70 -14.74 -16.94 -16.26
C ARG A 70 -13.47 -16.19 -15.81
N GLY A 71 -12.96 -15.30 -16.67
CA GLY A 71 -11.82 -14.45 -16.37
C GLY A 71 -12.10 -13.46 -15.23
N SER A 72 -13.31 -12.90 -15.18
CA SER A 72 -13.73 -12.01 -14.09
C SER A 72 -13.81 -12.72 -12.74
N VAL A 73 -14.27 -13.97 -12.71
CA VAL A 73 -14.31 -14.76 -11.46
C VAL A 73 -12.90 -15.10 -11.01
N LEU A 74 -12.03 -15.51 -11.94
CA LEU A 74 -10.64 -15.83 -11.62
C LEU A 74 -9.87 -14.59 -11.12
N ALA A 75 -10.05 -13.43 -11.76
CA ALA A 75 -9.48 -12.16 -11.30
C ALA A 75 -9.98 -11.78 -9.90
N GLY A 76 -11.26 -12.02 -9.60
CA GLY A 76 -11.83 -11.82 -8.26
C GLY A 76 -11.20 -12.74 -7.21
N LEU A 77 -11.06 -14.04 -7.53
CA LEU A 77 -10.43 -15.01 -6.64
C LEU A 77 -8.97 -14.64 -6.36
N ILE A 78 -8.20 -14.27 -7.38
CA ILE A 78 -6.80 -13.83 -7.21
C ILE A 78 -6.73 -12.57 -6.33
N SER A 79 -7.66 -11.62 -6.54
CA SER A 79 -7.70 -10.36 -5.78
C SER A 79 -7.97 -10.57 -4.28
N VAL A 80 -8.74 -11.59 -3.92
CA VAL A 80 -8.99 -11.97 -2.51
C VAL A 80 -7.91 -12.90 -1.97
N PHE A 81 -7.31 -13.73 -2.83
CA PHE A 81 -6.28 -14.69 -2.44
C PHE A 81 -5.02 -14.01 -1.90
N VAL A 82 -4.60 -12.89 -2.49
CA VAL A 82 -3.40 -12.17 -2.03
C VAL A 82 -3.56 -11.65 -0.58
N PRO A 83 -4.62 -10.91 -0.21
CA PRO A 83 -4.91 -10.58 1.19
C PRO A 83 -5.11 -11.80 2.10
N PHE A 84 -5.71 -12.88 1.59
CA PHE A 84 -5.91 -14.10 2.37
C PHE A 84 -4.58 -14.76 2.77
N VAL A 85 -3.63 -14.89 1.83
CA VAL A 85 -2.28 -15.38 2.12
C VAL A 85 -1.57 -14.45 3.10
N PHE A 86 -1.74 -13.13 2.96
CA PHE A 86 -1.19 -12.15 3.90
C PHE A 86 -1.71 -12.40 5.33
N LEU A 87 -3.02 -12.61 5.49
CA LEU A 87 -3.65 -12.89 6.79
C LEU A 87 -3.22 -14.22 7.40
N MET A 88 -3.09 -15.28 6.60
CA MET A 88 -2.69 -16.60 7.07
C MET A 88 -1.20 -16.67 7.44
N ALA A 89 -0.38 -15.86 6.76
CA ALA A 89 1.06 -15.81 6.98
C ALA A 89 1.42 -14.94 8.20
N SER A 90 0.79 -13.78 8.35
CA SER A 90 1.11 -12.83 9.40
C SER A 90 0.75 -13.30 10.81
N LYS A 91 1.64 -13.03 11.78
CA LYS A 91 1.35 -13.18 13.21
C LYS A 91 0.67 -11.92 13.77
N GLU A 92 0.43 -11.87 15.08
CA GLU A 92 -0.11 -10.67 15.74
C GLU A 92 0.60 -9.40 15.25
N LYS A 93 -0.20 -8.40 14.83
CA LYS A 93 0.26 -7.10 14.28
C LYS A 93 0.88 -7.13 12.88
N GLY A 94 0.48 -8.06 12.01
CA GLY A 94 0.87 -8.08 10.58
C GLY A 94 0.67 -6.75 9.81
N TYR A 95 -0.26 -5.89 10.25
CA TYR A 95 -0.43 -4.54 9.70
C TYR A 95 0.85 -3.69 9.79
N MET A 96 1.75 -3.95 10.75
CA MET A 96 3.02 -3.24 10.87
C MET A 96 3.99 -3.55 9.73
N ALA A 97 3.87 -4.72 9.10
CA ALA A 97 4.63 -5.06 7.91
C ALA A 97 4.04 -4.46 6.64
N ALA A 98 2.71 -4.32 6.58
CA ALA A 98 2.02 -3.67 5.46
C ALA A 98 2.26 -2.15 5.43
N TRP A 99 2.43 -1.51 6.59
CA TRP A 99 2.49 -0.05 6.71
C TRP A 99 3.59 0.61 5.86
N PRO A 100 4.86 0.14 5.87
CA PRO A 100 5.90 0.76 5.07
C PRO A 100 5.75 0.43 3.57
N VAL A 101 5.14 -0.71 3.22
CA VAL A 101 4.83 -1.06 1.82
C VAL A 101 3.79 -0.08 1.27
N PHE A 102 2.75 0.20 2.05
CA PHE A 102 1.73 1.20 1.72
C PHE A 102 2.36 2.59 1.55
N GLY A 103 3.22 2.99 2.49
CA GLY A 103 3.96 4.26 2.41
C GLY A 103 4.78 4.38 1.13
N ALA A 104 5.58 3.35 0.80
CA ALA A 104 6.41 3.34 -0.40
C ALA A 104 5.58 3.36 -1.70
N SER A 105 4.46 2.62 -1.73
CA SER A 105 3.55 2.60 -2.89
C SER A 105 2.95 3.98 -3.18
N ASN A 106 2.55 4.71 -2.12
CA ASN A 106 2.01 6.06 -2.24
C ASN A 106 3.06 7.07 -2.72
N GLN A 107 4.30 6.94 -2.24
CA GLN A 107 5.40 7.79 -2.71
C GLN A 107 5.74 7.53 -4.19
N LEU A 108 5.67 6.27 -4.63
CA LEU A 108 5.84 5.91 -6.04
C LEU A 108 4.72 6.49 -6.91
N LEU A 109 3.46 6.40 -6.48
CA LEU A 109 2.32 7.00 -7.18
C LEU A 109 2.45 8.52 -7.26
N ALA A 110 2.87 9.19 -6.18
CA ALA A 110 3.11 10.62 -6.17
C ALA A 110 4.22 11.02 -7.16
N SER A 111 5.31 10.25 -7.23
CA SER A 111 6.37 10.45 -8.21
C SER A 111 5.85 10.30 -9.65
N LEU A 112 4.99 9.30 -9.91
CA LEU A 112 4.36 9.11 -11.23
C LEU A 112 3.46 10.28 -11.64
N ILE A 113 2.67 10.82 -10.69
CA ILE A 113 1.84 12.01 -10.94
C ILE A 113 2.72 13.21 -11.28
N LEU A 114 3.80 13.45 -10.52
CA LEU A 114 4.74 14.54 -10.79
C LEU A 114 5.45 14.37 -12.13
N LEU A 115 5.74 13.14 -12.55
CA LEU A 115 6.24 12.83 -13.89
C LEU A 115 5.23 13.23 -14.97
N GLY A 116 3.96 12.82 -14.82
CA GLY A 116 2.90 13.20 -15.75
C GLY A 116 2.74 14.72 -15.88
N ILE A 117 2.73 15.44 -14.76
CA ILE A 117 2.67 16.92 -14.75
C ILE A 117 3.92 17.52 -15.40
N SER A 118 5.11 16.97 -15.12
CA SER A 118 6.36 17.45 -15.74
C SER A 118 6.35 17.29 -17.25
N VAL A 119 5.90 16.13 -17.75
CA VAL A 119 5.75 15.87 -19.18
C VAL A 119 4.72 16.82 -19.79
N TRP A 120 3.59 17.05 -19.13
CA TRP A 120 2.57 17.99 -19.60
C TRP A 120 3.11 19.43 -19.69
N LEU A 121 3.87 19.89 -18.68
CA LEU A 121 4.50 21.22 -18.69
C LEU A 121 5.52 21.37 -19.83
N ILE A 122 6.29 20.32 -20.12
CA ILE A 122 7.23 20.30 -21.26
C ILE A 122 6.49 20.48 -22.57
N HIS A 123 5.35 19.80 -22.76
CA HIS A 123 4.51 19.98 -23.95
C HIS A 123 3.94 21.39 -24.08
N LEU A 124 3.66 22.07 -22.96
CA LEU A 124 3.22 23.46 -22.94
C LEU A 124 4.38 24.47 -23.17
N GLY A 125 5.61 24.00 -23.40
CA GLY A 125 6.80 24.85 -23.53
C GLY A 125 7.23 25.54 -22.24
N ARG A 126 6.72 25.10 -21.08
CA ARG A 126 7.03 25.66 -19.77
C ARG A 126 8.21 24.93 -19.13
N ARG A 127 9.00 25.62 -18.30
CA ARG A 127 10.11 25.03 -17.55
C ARG A 127 9.57 24.14 -16.41
N PRO A 128 9.76 22.81 -16.43
CA PRO A 128 9.16 21.89 -15.46
C PRO A 128 9.99 21.69 -14.17
N TRP A 129 10.96 22.56 -13.89
CA TRP A 129 11.97 22.29 -12.84
C TRP A 129 11.33 22.11 -11.44
N TYR A 130 10.27 22.85 -11.14
CA TYR A 130 9.57 22.82 -9.85
C TYR A 130 8.70 21.57 -9.67
N THR A 131 8.43 20.80 -10.73
CA THR A 131 7.79 19.48 -10.62
C THR A 131 8.82 18.35 -10.69
N ILE A 132 9.89 18.52 -11.47
CA ILE A 132 10.97 17.52 -11.59
C ILE A 132 11.78 17.40 -10.31
N ALA A 133 12.12 18.51 -9.64
CA ALA A 133 12.93 18.44 -8.42
C ALA A 133 12.23 17.65 -7.29
N PRO A 134 10.96 17.92 -6.95
CA PRO A 134 10.21 17.09 -6.00
C PRO A 134 10.03 15.64 -6.50
N MET A 135 9.82 15.43 -7.80
CA MET A 135 9.66 14.08 -8.37
C MET A 135 10.90 13.22 -8.11
N VAL A 136 12.09 13.73 -8.44
CA VAL A 136 13.36 13.02 -8.28
C VAL A 136 13.66 12.79 -6.80
N PHE A 137 13.41 13.78 -5.95
CA PHE A 137 13.57 13.63 -4.51
C PHE A 137 12.67 12.53 -3.94
N MET A 138 11.36 12.58 -4.23
CA MET A 138 10.42 11.56 -3.77
C MET A 138 10.80 10.18 -4.29
N PHE A 139 11.20 10.08 -5.56
CA PHE A 139 11.64 8.83 -6.15
C PHE A 139 12.88 8.26 -5.46
N ALA A 140 13.90 9.10 -5.22
CA ALA A 140 15.13 8.69 -4.54
C ALA A 140 14.88 8.20 -3.11
N VAL A 141 14.03 8.91 -2.36
CA VAL A 141 13.62 8.48 -1.01
C VAL A 141 12.83 7.17 -1.06
N THR A 142 11.96 6.99 -2.06
CA THR A 142 11.22 5.73 -2.26
C THR A 142 12.19 4.57 -2.53
N MET A 143 13.18 4.76 -3.41
CA MET A 143 14.18 3.74 -3.73
C MET A 143 14.98 3.36 -2.49
N TRP A 144 15.42 4.37 -1.72
CA TRP A 144 16.10 4.15 -0.46
C TRP A 144 15.24 3.33 0.52
N SER A 145 13.97 3.73 0.69
CA SER A 145 13.02 3.02 1.56
C SER A 145 12.84 1.56 1.14
N LEU A 146 12.63 1.29 -0.15
CA LEU A 146 12.47 -0.07 -0.67
C LEU A 146 13.71 -0.93 -0.45
N VAL A 147 14.91 -0.38 -0.68
CA VAL A 147 16.16 -1.10 -0.41
C VAL A 147 16.31 -1.40 1.08
N THR A 148 16.08 -0.43 1.96
CA THR A 148 16.16 -0.64 3.42
C THR A 148 15.13 -1.65 3.94
N MET A 149 13.98 -1.79 3.27
CA MET A 149 12.96 -2.80 3.56
C MET A 149 13.40 -4.22 3.17
N ILE A 150 14.21 -4.37 2.11
CA ILE A 150 14.65 -5.68 1.59
C ILE A 150 15.90 -6.21 2.34
N ILE A 151 16.77 -5.32 2.84
CA ILE A 151 18.02 -5.70 3.52
C ILE A 151 17.84 -6.70 4.67
N PRO A 152 16.88 -6.53 5.62
CA PRO A 152 16.69 -7.48 6.71
C PRO A 152 16.38 -8.90 6.21
N PHE A 153 15.57 -9.00 5.15
CA PHE A 153 15.28 -10.28 4.50
C PHE A 153 16.54 -10.90 3.87
N MET A 154 17.34 -10.12 3.15
CA MET A 154 18.61 -10.60 2.57
C MET A 154 19.64 -11.04 3.61
N LYS A 155 19.70 -10.38 4.76
CA LYS A 155 20.57 -10.80 5.87
C LYS A 155 20.06 -12.05 6.58
N SER A 156 18.76 -12.30 6.52
CA SER A 156 18.13 -13.50 7.11
C SER A 156 18.18 -14.74 6.20
N LEU A 157 18.44 -14.54 4.90
CA LEU A 157 18.53 -15.58 3.85
C LEU A 157 19.54 -16.71 4.17
N PRO A 158 20.76 -16.45 4.68
CA PRO A 158 21.69 -17.51 5.10
C PRO A 158 21.20 -18.36 6.29
N GLY A 159 20.27 -17.84 7.10
CA GLY A 159 19.59 -18.59 8.16
C GLY A 159 18.47 -19.50 7.63
N VAL A 160 17.93 -19.21 6.44
CA VAL A 160 16.87 -20.01 5.78
C VAL A 160 17.40 -21.39 5.42
N ALA A 161 18.65 -21.44 4.93
CA ALA A 161 19.35 -22.68 4.62
C ALA A 161 19.61 -23.57 5.86
N ARG A 162 19.44 -23.03 7.08
CA ARG A 162 19.65 -23.74 8.36
C ARG A 162 18.33 -24.13 9.07
N GLY A 163 17.17 -23.94 8.44
CA GLY A 163 15.89 -24.45 8.95
C GLY A 163 15.27 -23.64 10.11
N VAL A 164 15.69 -22.38 10.32
CA VAL A 164 15.09 -21.51 11.34
C VAL A 164 13.76 -20.95 10.83
N SER A 165 12.70 -21.02 11.64
CA SER A 165 11.37 -20.48 11.32
C SER A 165 11.39 -18.95 11.24
N PHE A 166 10.86 -18.38 10.15
CA PHE A 166 10.83 -16.93 9.90
C PHE A 166 9.59 -16.27 10.48
N ALA A 167 9.73 -14.99 10.83
CA ALA A 167 8.58 -14.08 10.86
C ALA A 167 8.11 -13.90 9.41
N ALA A 168 6.97 -14.50 9.08
CA ALA A 168 6.37 -14.42 7.75
C ALA A 168 6.18 -12.98 7.26
N ASP A 169 5.99 -12.05 8.20
CA ASP A 169 5.91 -10.61 7.99
C ASP A 169 7.14 -10.04 7.24
N THR A 170 8.35 -10.52 7.55
CA THR A 170 9.59 -10.07 6.90
C THR A 170 9.68 -10.56 5.45
N ILE A 171 9.24 -11.80 5.20
CA ILE A 171 9.21 -12.37 3.85
C ILE A 171 8.23 -11.59 2.99
N LEU A 172 7.05 -11.35 3.53
CA LEU A 172 5.94 -10.67 2.85
C LEU A 172 6.29 -9.22 2.50
N ALA A 173 6.84 -8.47 3.47
CA ALA A 173 7.37 -7.13 3.24
C ALA A 173 8.45 -7.10 2.17
N ALA A 174 9.36 -8.08 2.17
CA ALA A 174 10.43 -8.17 1.18
C ALA A 174 9.91 -8.52 -0.22
N VAL A 175 8.95 -9.44 -0.35
CA VAL A 175 8.32 -9.79 -1.62
C VAL A 175 7.63 -8.57 -2.22
N CYS A 176 6.79 -7.87 -1.44
CA CYS A 176 6.15 -6.64 -1.88
C CYS A 176 7.17 -5.54 -2.21
N GLY A 177 8.22 -5.39 -1.39
CA GLY A 177 9.28 -4.43 -1.62
C GLY A 177 10.05 -4.69 -2.92
N ILE A 178 10.38 -5.95 -3.21
CA ILE A 178 11.04 -6.35 -4.47
C ILE A 178 10.13 -6.07 -5.66
N LEU A 179 8.85 -6.43 -5.58
CA LEU A 179 7.88 -6.15 -6.65
C LEU A 179 7.78 -4.65 -6.95
N LEU A 180 7.67 -3.81 -5.91
CA LEU A 180 7.64 -2.36 -6.05
C LEU A 180 8.96 -1.80 -6.59
N LEU A 181 10.10 -2.35 -6.18
CA LEU A 181 11.41 -1.95 -6.70
C LEU A 181 11.52 -2.26 -8.19
N VAL A 182 11.13 -3.47 -8.62
CA VAL A 182 11.11 -3.85 -10.04
C VAL A 182 10.17 -2.93 -10.83
N LEU A 183 8.97 -2.68 -10.33
CA LEU A 183 8.01 -1.77 -10.95
C LEU A 183 8.59 -0.35 -11.09
N SER A 184 9.23 0.15 -10.05
CA SER A 184 9.84 1.48 -10.07
C SER A 184 10.97 1.60 -11.10
N LEU A 185 11.79 0.55 -11.26
CA LEU A 185 12.84 0.52 -12.27
C LEU A 185 12.23 0.47 -13.68
N ALA A 186 11.17 -0.31 -13.88
CA ALA A 186 10.43 -0.34 -15.14
C ALA A 186 9.86 1.05 -15.49
N LEU A 187 9.34 1.79 -14.50
CA LEU A 187 8.87 3.16 -14.70
C LEU A 187 9.98 4.12 -15.13
N ILE A 188 11.19 3.99 -14.59
CA ILE A 188 12.34 4.81 -15.06
C ILE A 188 12.64 4.51 -16.53
N LEU A 189 12.63 3.23 -16.92
CA LEU A 189 12.90 2.82 -18.29
C LEU A 189 11.86 3.41 -19.26
N GLU A 190 10.57 3.34 -18.90
CA GLU A 190 9.51 3.89 -19.75
C GLU A 190 9.57 5.42 -19.81
N ALA A 191 9.78 6.08 -18.67
CA ALA A 191 9.92 7.54 -18.60
C ALA A 191 11.08 8.06 -19.47
N THR A 192 12.24 7.40 -19.38
CA THR A 192 13.41 7.77 -20.18
C THR A 192 13.20 7.47 -21.66
N ARG A 193 12.50 6.38 -22.00
CA ARG A 193 12.13 6.06 -23.39
C ARG A 193 11.22 7.12 -23.99
N VAL A 194 10.17 7.54 -23.28
CA VAL A 194 9.22 8.58 -23.73
C VAL A 194 9.93 9.91 -23.96
N LEU A 195 10.79 10.33 -23.03
CA LEU A 195 11.54 11.58 -23.16
C LEU A 195 12.56 11.55 -24.31
N ARG A 196 13.16 10.38 -24.61
CA ARG A 196 14.06 10.21 -25.76
C ARG A 196 13.30 10.24 -27.08
N LEU A 197 12.11 9.63 -27.16
CA LEU A 197 11.27 9.64 -28.36
C LEU A 197 10.79 11.06 -28.70
N GLN A 198 10.48 11.89 -27.70
CA GLN A 198 10.14 13.30 -27.92
C GLN A 198 11.28 14.12 -28.51
N LYS A 199 12.53 13.87 -28.11
CA LYS A 199 13.70 14.53 -28.72
C LYS A 199 13.96 14.09 -30.16
N ALA A 200 13.40 12.96 -30.60
CA ALA A 200 13.57 12.41 -31.94
C ALA A 200 12.40 12.72 -32.91
N GLY A 201 11.36 13.42 -32.44
CA GLY A 201 10.28 13.91 -33.31
C GLY A 201 10.76 15.09 -34.18
N PRO A 202 10.38 15.16 -35.47
CA PRO A 202 10.85 16.20 -36.37
C PRO A 202 10.36 17.58 -35.89
N GLN A 203 11.30 18.53 -35.78
CA GLN A 203 10.99 19.96 -35.75
C GLN A 203 10.47 20.42 -37.10
#